data_AF-J3C2N1-F1
#
_entry.id   AF-J3C2N1-F1
#
_cell.length_a   1.000
_cell.length_b   1.000
_cell.length_c   1.000
_cell.angle_alpha   90.00
_cell.angle_beta   90.00
_cell.angle_gamma   90.00
#
_symmetry.space_group_name_H-M   'P 1'
#
loop_
_entity.id
_entity.type
_entity.pdbx_description
1 polymer ?
#
loop_
_entity_poly.entity_id
_entity_poly.type
_entity_poly.pdbx_seq_one_letter_code
_entity_poly.pdbx_strand_id
1 'polypeptide(L)'
;MKRIFLLISFFFSILIIGQRQLPFKKEQDKNTKNEISISIPKEVQIKNISAIKEDNLDKKMPWIIALVIGVLSAGVNFWISHRLRQSNERNLQRQVESAQKMTLTQFKATIATKNRQDWINELRHELSELLTSTTRVTGIGPKNEDYEKHIDKILFTKSKIQLMLNYEKIEQKKLIDSIENLFDKHIESDGKIDDDDFAELRSSIISDARVLFDIHWKKIKNLQ
;
A
#
# COMPACT_ATOMS: atom_id res chain seq x y z
N MET A 1 -35.99 0.03 33.25
CA MET A 1 -34.68 0.00 32.55
C MET A 1 -34.05 1.37 32.29
N LYS A 2 -34.78 2.42 31.90
CA LYS A 2 -34.19 3.77 31.64
C LYS A 2 -33.49 4.45 32.84
N ARG A 3 -33.92 4.19 34.09
CA ARG A 3 -33.33 4.80 35.29
C ARG A 3 -31.97 4.18 35.72
N ILE A 4 -31.73 2.92 35.38
CA ILE A 4 -30.45 2.24 35.65
C ILE A 4 -29.38 2.72 34.67
N PHE A 5 -29.77 3.03 33.43
CA PHE A 5 -28.86 3.56 32.41
C PHE A 5 -28.32 4.96 32.76
N LEU A 6 -29.13 5.80 33.42
CA LEU A 6 -28.70 7.12 33.90
C LEU A 6 -27.69 7.05 35.05
N LEU A 7 -27.85 6.11 35.99
CA LEU A 7 -26.90 5.91 37.09
C LEU A 7 -25.55 5.37 36.60
N ILE A 8 -25.55 4.47 35.61
CA ILE A 8 -24.32 3.94 35.01
C ILE A 8 -23.60 5.02 34.18
N SER A 9 -24.34 5.89 33.49
CA SER A 9 -23.77 7.04 32.75
C SER A 9 -23.14 8.08 33.68
N PHE A 10 -23.71 8.30 34.87
CA PHE A 10 -23.18 9.26 35.84
C PHE A 10 -21.85 8.77 36.45
N PHE A 11 -21.74 7.47 36.76
CA PHE A 11 -20.49 6.87 37.26
C PHE A 11 -19.36 6.85 36.23
N PHE A 12 -19.66 6.65 34.94
CA PHE A 12 -18.65 6.73 33.88
C PHE A 12 -18.09 8.14 33.66
N SER A 13 -18.89 9.17 33.94
CA SER A 13 -18.48 10.58 33.80
C SER A 13 -17.47 11.00 34.87
N ILE A 14 -17.60 10.47 36.09
CA ILE A 14 -16.70 10.76 37.21
C ILE A 14 -15.34 10.06 37.02
N LEU A 15 -15.31 8.87 36.41
CA LEU A 15 -14.07 8.12 36.16
C LEU A 15 -13.16 8.75 35.09
N ILE A 16 -13.73 9.44 34.10
CA ILE A 16 -12.96 10.09 33.03
C ILE A 16 -12.27 11.37 33.52
N ILE A 17 -12.82 12.03 34.54
CA ILE A 17 -12.22 13.25 35.12
C ILE A 17 -11.03 12.90 36.03
N GLY A 18 -11.00 11.70 36.62
CA GLY A 18 -9.91 11.25 37.50
C GLY A 18 -8.60 10.85 36.80
N GLN A 19 -8.59 10.58 35.49
CA GLN A 19 -7.39 10.12 34.77
C GLN A 19 -6.61 11.22 34.03
N ARG A 20 -7.02 12.49 34.10
CA ARG A 20 -6.40 13.58 33.33
C ARG A 20 -5.28 14.36 34.03
N GLN A 21 -4.81 13.97 35.21
CA GLN A 21 -3.67 14.62 35.87
C GLN A 21 -2.64 13.62 36.41
N LEU A 22 -1.74 13.20 35.54
CA LEU A 22 -0.39 12.75 35.95
C LEU A 22 0.63 13.52 35.11
N PRO A 23 1.09 14.70 35.57
CA PRO A 23 2.29 15.30 35.02
C PRO A 23 3.53 14.54 35.49
N PHE A 24 4.45 14.38 34.55
CA PHE A 24 5.77 13.80 34.70
C PHE A 24 6.53 14.37 35.91
N LYS A 25 7.10 13.45 36.70
CA LYS A 25 8.04 13.69 37.79
C LYS A 25 9.31 14.36 37.23
N LYS A 26 9.59 15.60 37.66
CA LYS A 26 10.94 16.18 37.62
C LYS A 26 11.42 16.35 39.06
N GLU A 27 12.54 15.70 39.31
CA GLU A 27 13.33 15.76 40.52
C GLU A 27 14.03 17.12 40.59
N GLN A 28 13.74 17.91 41.62
CA GLN A 28 14.62 18.99 42.04
C GLN A 28 14.47 19.25 43.54
N ASP A 29 15.60 19.06 44.20
CA ASP A 29 15.91 19.37 45.57
C ASP A 29 15.81 20.88 45.84
N LYS A 30 15.20 21.26 46.97
CA LYS A 30 15.47 22.50 47.75
C LYS A 30 14.53 22.64 48.95
N ASN A 31 15.09 22.32 50.11
CA ASN A 31 15.09 23.11 51.35
C ASN A 31 14.24 24.40 51.36
N THR A 32 13.18 24.45 52.18
CA THR A 32 12.76 25.68 52.89
C THR A 32 11.86 25.35 54.09
N LYS A 33 12.33 25.73 55.28
CA LYS A 33 11.50 25.99 56.46
C LYS A 33 10.39 26.98 56.10
N ASN A 34 9.18 26.76 56.60
CA ASN A 34 8.30 27.84 57.06
C ASN A 34 7.23 27.30 58.03
N GLU A 35 7.11 28.03 59.12
CA GLU A 35 6.19 27.85 60.24
C GLU A 35 4.73 27.92 59.80
N ILE A 36 3.88 27.07 60.37
CA ILE A 36 2.43 27.24 60.33
C ILE A 36 1.97 27.45 61.76
N SER A 37 1.59 28.69 62.06
CA SER A 37 1.01 29.14 63.32
C SER A 37 -0.35 28.48 63.54
N ILE A 38 -0.49 27.76 64.64
CA ILE A 38 -1.74 27.17 65.10
C ILE A 38 -2.53 28.27 65.82
N SER A 39 -3.60 28.78 65.20
CA SER A 39 -4.59 29.61 65.89
C SER A 39 -5.72 28.73 66.41
N ILE A 40 -5.73 28.44 67.71
CA ILE A 40 -6.81 27.73 68.39
C ILE A 40 -7.92 28.75 68.70
N PRO A 41 -9.16 28.59 68.21
CA PRO A 41 -10.28 29.36 68.73
C PRO A 41 -10.68 28.85 70.11
N LYS A 42 -10.55 29.74 71.11
CA LYS A 42 -11.18 29.64 72.43
C LYS A 42 -12.69 29.80 72.25
N GLU A 43 -13.43 28.70 72.09
CA GLU A 43 -14.76 28.49 72.67
C GLU A 43 -15.34 27.17 72.15
N VAL A 44 -15.47 26.21 73.07
CA VAL A 44 -16.14 24.93 72.83
C VAL A 44 -17.64 25.17 73.05
N GLN A 45 -18.40 25.38 71.98
CA GLN A 45 -19.86 25.32 72.05
C GLN A 45 -20.30 23.86 71.96
N ILE A 46 -20.56 23.25 73.12
CA ILE A 46 -21.25 21.97 73.22
C ILE A 46 -22.74 22.22 72.92
N LYS A 47 -23.12 22.23 71.64
CA LYS A 47 -24.52 22.00 71.28
C LYS A 47 -24.81 20.52 71.45
N ASN A 48 -25.55 20.21 72.52
CA ASN A 48 -26.21 18.94 72.72
C ASN A 48 -27.24 18.74 71.59
N ILE A 49 -26.81 18.12 70.51
CA ILE A 49 -27.70 17.64 69.46
C ILE A 49 -28.23 16.32 69.99
N SER A 50 -29.47 16.37 70.47
CA SER A 50 -30.29 15.22 70.81
C SER A 50 -30.09 14.10 69.79
N ALA A 51 -29.69 12.93 70.29
CA ALA A 51 -29.58 11.70 69.52
C ALA A 51 -30.85 11.47 68.70
N ILE A 52 -30.76 11.74 67.40
CA ILE A 52 -31.67 11.12 66.44
C ILE A 52 -31.33 9.64 66.55
N LYS A 53 -32.29 8.85 67.05
CA LYS A 53 -32.25 7.40 66.96
C LYS A 53 -32.07 7.05 65.48
N GLU A 54 -30.83 6.82 65.09
CA GLU A 54 -30.48 6.10 63.87
C GLU A 54 -31.09 4.71 64.03
N ASP A 55 -32.08 4.46 63.18
CA ASP A 55 -32.73 3.17 63.06
C ASP A 55 -31.64 2.13 62.76
N ASN A 56 -31.52 1.14 63.64
CA ASN A 56 -30.46 0.13 63.65
C ASN A 56 -30.60 -0.83 62.44
N LEU A 57 -30.28 -0.36 61.25
CA LEU A 57 -30.04 -1.18 60.06
C LEU A 57 -28.54 -1.29 59.70
N ASP A 58 -27.66 -0.64 60.46
CA ASP A 58 -26.27 -0.40 60.05
C ASP A 58 -25.22 -1.42 60.54
N LYS A 59 -25.62 -2.59 61.07
CA LYS A 59 -24.62 -3.57 61.59
C LYS A 59 -24.72 -5.01 61.11
N LYS A 60 -25.55 -5.31 60.10
CA LYS A 60 -25.69 -6.67 59.55
C LYS A 60 -26.00 -6.53 58.06
N MET A 61 -25.08 -6.57 57.09
CA MET A 61 -24.01 -7.53 56.85
C MET A 61 -23.15 -6.99 55.68
N PRO A 62 -22.08 -6.20 55.95
CA PRO A 62 -21.26 -5.58 54.89
C PRO A 62 -20.68 -6.58 53.88
N TRP A 63 -20.43 -7.80 54.34
CA TRP A 63 -19.93 -8.91 53.53
C TRP A 63 -20.92 -9.36 52.44
N ILE A 64 -22.24 -9.25 52.65
CA ILE A 64 -23.23 -9.57 51.60
C ILE A 64 -23.19 -8.54 50.48
N ILE A 65 -23.11 -7.25 50.82
CA ILE A 65 -23.00 -6.17 49.82
C ILE A 65 -21.72 -6.33 49.01
N ALA A 66 -20.59 -6.61 49.68
CA ALA A 66 -19.33 -6.90 49.01
C ALA A 66 -19.41 -8.14 48.09
N LEU A 67 -20.09 -9.20 48.51
CA LEU A 67 -20.30 -10.41 47.71
C LEU A 67 -21.16 -10.12 46.46
N VAL A 68 -22.24 -9.37 46.62
CA VAL A 68 -23.11 -8.96 45.49
C VAL A 68 -22.33 -8.09 44.50
N ILE A 69 -21.54 -7.12 44.98
CA ILE A 69 -20.67 -6.30 44.13
C ILE A 69 -19.63 -7.17 43.41
N GLY A 70 -19.01 -8.13 44.10
CA GLY A 70 -18.05 -9.06 43.52
C GLY A 70 -18.63 -9.92 42.40
N VAL A 71 -19.82 -10.50 42.60
CA VAL A 71 -20.53 -11.30 41.59
C VAL A 71 -20.94 -10.45 40.40
N LEU A 72 -21.48 -9.25 40.63
CA LEU A 72 -21.84 -8.32 39.55
C LEU A 72 -20.60 -7.89 38.74
N SER A 73 -19.49 -7.59 39.41
CA SER A 73 -18.22 -7.23 38.76
C SER A 73 -17.68 -8.37 37.88
N ALA A 74 -17.69 -9.61 38.41
CA ALA A 74 -17.31 -10.79 37.65
C ALA A 74 -18.21 -11.00 36.42
N GLY A 75 -19.53 -10.83 36.57
CA GLY A 75 -20.49 -10.94 35.47
C GLY A 75 -20.29 -9.90 34.37
N VAL A 76 -20.08 -8.63 34.75
CA VAL A 76 -19.79 -7.55 33.77
C VAL A 76 -18.47 -7.79 33.05
N ASN A 77 -17.41 -8.18 33.78
CA ASN A 77 -16.11 -8.49 33.17
C ASN A 77 -16.19 -9.68 32.21
N PHE A 78 -16.94 -10.73 32.57
CA PHE A 78 -17.17 -11.87 31.69
C PHE A 78 -17.89 -11.45 30.40
N TRP A 79 -18.94 -10.63 30.51
CA TRP A 79 -19.70 -10.15 29.35
C TRP A 79 -18.86 -9.24 28.43
N ILE A 80 -18.10 -8.31 29.00
CA ILE A 80 -17.18 -7.45 28.25
C ILE A 80 -16.12 -8.30 27.54
N SER A 81 -15.52 -9.26 28.25
CA SER A 81 -14.49 -10.15 27.70
C SER A 81 -15.02 -10.99 26.54
N HIS A 82 -16.25 -11.53 26.67
CA HIS A 82 -16.89 -12.27 25.59
C HIS A 82 -17.14 -11.40 24.35
N ARG A 83 -17.66 -10.19 24.53
CA ARG A 83 -17.90 -9.24 23.43
C ARG A 83 -16.60 -8.77 22.78
N LEU A 84 -15.57 -8.53 23.59
CA LEU A 84 -14.24 -8.12 23.12
C LEU A 84 -13.61 -9.22 22.26
N ARG A 85 -13.70 -10.48 22.70
CA ARG A 85 -13.20 -11.63 21.94
C ARG A 85 -13.86 -11.75 20.57
N GLN A 86 -15.19 -11.63 20.51
CA GLN A 86 -15.91 -11.66 19.24
C GLN A 86 -15.53 -10.49 18.31
N SER A 87 -15.32 -9.28 18.87
CA SER A 87 -14.84 -8.14 18.10
C SER A 87 -13.41 -8.33 17.59
N ASN A 88 -12.53 -8.90 18.41
CA ASN A 88 -11.15 -9.18 18.04
C ASN A 88 -11.07 -10.26 16.95
N GLU A 89 -11.87 -11.32 17.03
CA GLU A 89 -11.96 -12.34 15.98
C GLU A 89 -12.39 -11.73 14.64
N ARG A 90 -13.40 -10.86 14.63
CA ARG A 90 -13.83 -10.15 13.42
C ARG A 90 -12.75 -9.20 12.87
N ASN A 91 -12.06 -8.50 13.76
CA ASN A 91 -10.96 -7.60 13.36
C ASN A 91 -9.78 -8.39 12.79
N LEU A 92 -9.42 -9.53 13.39
CA LEU A 92 -8.39 -10.44 12.88
C LEU A 92 -8.78 -11.00 11.52
N GLN A 93 -10.02 -11.45 11.35
CA GLN A 93 -10.53 -11.90 10.05
C GLN A 93 -10.42 -10.82 8.98
N ARG A 94 -10.81 -9.59 9.29
CA ARG A 94 -10.67 -8.44 8.37
C ARG A 94 -9.21 -8.14 8.05
N GLN A 95 -8.31 -8.22 9.02
CA GLN A 95 -6.87 -8.03 8.79
C GLN A 95 -6.30 -9.11 7.89
N VAL A 96 -6.67 -10.38 8.12
CA VAL A 96 -6.26 -11.50 7.26
C VAL A 96 -6.79 -11.32 5.84
N GLU A 97 -8.06 -10.98 5.68
CA GLU A 97 -8.66 -10.76 4.36
C GLU A 97 -8.02 -9.57 3.64
N SER A 98 -7.79 -8.46 4.36
CA SER A 98 -7.11 -7.28 3.81
C SER A 98 -5.67 -7.60 3.43
N ALA A 99 -4.94 -8.34 4.25
CA ALA A 99 -3.58 -8.79 3.95
C ALA A 99 -3.55 -9.70 2.71
N GLN A 100 -4.48 -10.65 2.61
CA GLN A 100 -4.61 -11.51 1.44
C GLN A 100 -4.88 -10.70 0.16
N LYS A 101 -5.83 -9.76 0.19
CA LYS A 101 -6.12 -8.89 -0.95
C LYS A 101 -4.92 -8.03 -1.34
N MET A 102 -4.22 -7.48 -0.36
CA MET A 102 -3.02 -6.67 -0.59
C MET A 102 -1.90 -7.51 -1.21
N THR A 103 -1.60 -8.68 -0.66
CA THR A 103 -0.60 -9.62 -1.20
C THR A 103 -0.94 -10.04 -2.61
N LEU A 104 -2.21 -10.37 -2.88
CA LEU A 104 -2.65 -10.78 -4.22
C LEU A 104 -2.53 -9.65 -5.23
N THR A 105 -2.82 -8.41 -4.82
CA THR A 105 -2.65 -7.21 -5.67
C THR A 105 -1.18 -6.95 -5.96
N GLN A 106 -0.32 -6.99 -4.94
CA GLN A 106 1.12 -6.85 -5.10
C GLN A 106 1.71 -7.95 -5.99
N PHE A 107 1.29 -9.20 -5.80
CA PHE A 107 1.73 -10.32 -6.61
C PHE A 107 1.34 -10.15 -8.09
N LYS A 108 0.09 -9.75 -8.36
CA LYS A 108 -0.37 -9.44 -9.73
C LYS A 108 0.43 -8.29 -10.35
N ALA A 109 0.70 -7.22 -9.60
CA ALA A 109 1.50 -6.10 -10.06
C ALA A 109 2.95 -6.51 -10.39
N THR A 110 3.56 -7.35 -9.54
CA THR A 110 4.90 -7.90 -9.75
C THR A 110 4.97 -8.77 -11.01
N ILE A 111 4.01 -9.68 -11.21
CA ILE A 111 3.95 -10.50 -12.43
C ILE A 111 3.75 -9.62 -13.67
N ALA A 112 2.82 -8.67 -13.63
CA ALA A 112 2.57 -7.78 -14.76
C ALA A 112 3.81 -6.94 -15.11
N THR A 113 4.55 -6.49 -14.10
CA THR A 113 5.82 -5.77 -14.26
C THR A 113 6.88 -6.66 -14.89
N LYS A 114 7.08 -7.87 -14.38
CA LYS A 114 8.04 -8.84 -14.92
C LYS A 114 7.72 -9.17 -16.38
N ASN A 115 6.47 -9.56 -16.68
CA ASN A 115 6.05 -9.89 -18.04
C ASN A 115 6.29 -8.73 -19.01
N ARG A 116 6.09 -7.47 -18.56
CA ARG A 116 6.36 -6.29 -19.39
C ARG A 116 7.86 -6.06 -19.59
N GLN A 117 8.69 -6.28 -18.58
CA GLN A 117 10.15 -6.19 -18.71
C GLN A 117 10.68 -7.25 -19.68
N ASP A 118 10.23 -8.50 -19.54
CA ASP A 118 10.60 -9.60 -20.42
C ASP A 118 10.21 -9.29 -21.87
N TRP A 119 8.97 -8.82 -22.09
CA TRP A 119 8.52 -8.39 -23.42
C TRP A 119 9.35 -7.23 -24.00
N ILE A 120 9.69 -6.21 -23.21
CA ILE A 120 10.57 -5.10 -23.67
C ILE A 120 11.94 -5.63 -24.07
N ASN A 121 12.52 -6.53 -23.27
CA ASN A 121 13.87 -7.05 -23.51
C ASN A 121 13.92 -7.91 -24.76
N GLU A 122 12.93 -8.79 -24.93
CA GLU A 122 12.79 -9.60 -26.14
C GLU A 122 12.61 -8.70 -27.38
N LEU A 123 11.72 -7.70 -27.32
CA LEU A 123 11.50 -6.80 -28.45
C LEU A 123 12.77 -6.00 -28.79
N ARG A 124 13.53 -5.56 -27.79
CA ARG A 124 14.82 -4.89 -28.02
C ARG A 124 15.83 -5.83 -28.70
N HIS A 125 15.84 -7.10 -28.31
CA HIS A 125 16.70 -8.10 -28.92
C HIS A 125 16.35 -8.29 -30.40
N GLU A 126 15.06 -8.54 -30.71
CA GLU A 126 14.57 -8.71 -32.07
C GLU A 126 14.83 -7.49 -32.96
N LEU A 127 14.57 -6.27 -32.45
CA LEU A 127 14.89 -5.04 -33.18
C LEU A 127 16.38 -4.90 -33.47
N SER A 128 17.24 -5.26 -32.51
CA SER A 128 18.69 -5.22 -32.71
C SER A 128 19.13 -6.22 -33.77
N GLU A 129 18.54 -7.42 -33.77
CA GLU A 129 18.79 -8.45 -34.76
C GLU A 129 18.31 -8.03 -36.15
N LEU A 130 17.13 -7.42 -36.25
CA LEU A 130 16.59 -6.87 -37.50
C LEU A 130 17.51 -5.80 -38.07
N LEU A 131 17.87 -4.80 -37.27
CA LEU A 131 18.72 -3.69 -37.70
C LEU A 131 20.13 -4.16 -38.10
N THR A 132 20.67 -5.16 -37.41
CA THR A 132 21.98 -5.74 -37.75
C THR A 132 21.89 -6.53 -39.06
N SER A 133 20.85 -7.34 -39.22
CA SER A 133 20.67 -8.16 -40.42
C SER A 133 20.42 -7.31 -41.66
N THR A 134 19.58 -6.27 -41.55
CA THR A 134 19.33 -5.32 -42.64
C THR A 134 20.58 -4.55 -43.06
N THR A 135 21.43 -4.13 -42.11
CA THR A 135 22.71 -3.48 -42.41
C THR A 135 23.68 -4.40 -43.17
N ARG A 136 23.64 -5.71 -42.89
CA ARG A 136 24.48 -6.67 -43.62
C ARG A 136 23.99 -6.84 -45.05
N VAL A 137 22.68 -6.93 -45.25
CA VAL A 137 22.11 -7.09 -46.59
C VAL A 137 22.39 -5.88 -47.47
N THR A 138 22.29 -4.65 -46.95
CA THR A 138 22.65 -3.45 -47.72
C THR A 138 24.13 -3.43 -48.11
N GLY A 139 25.02 -4.02 -47.30
CA GLY A 139 26.46 -4.08 -47.59
C GLY A 139 26.93 -5.23 -48.49
N ILE A 140 26.13 -6.29 -48.70
CA ILE A 140 26.56 -7.52 -49.41
C ILE A 140 26.55 -7.39 -50.95
N GLY A 141 25.92 -6.34 -51.52
CA GLY A 141 25.83 -6.19 -52.97
C GLY A 141 24.86 -7.19 -53.61
N PRO A 142 24.96 -7.50 -54.93
CA PRO A 142 23.90 -8.18 -55.68
C PRO A 142 23.57 -9.59 -55.16
N LYS A 143 22.32 -10.01 -55.37
CA LYS A 143 21.69 -11.26 -54.92
C LYS A 143 22.59 -12.47 -55.15
N ASN A 144 23.19 -12.98 -54.06
CA ASN A 144 23.91 -14.24 -53.99
C ASN A 144 23.22 -15.17 -52.96
N GLU A 145 23.72 -16.40 -52.78
CA GLU A 145 23.15 -17.35 -51.82
C GLU A 145 23.16 -16.82 -50.36
N ASP A 146 24.15 -15.99 -50.01
CA ASP A 146 24.23 -15.35 -48.69
C ASP A 146 23.17 -14.25 -48.50
N TYR A 147 22.83 -13.54 -49.58
CA TYR A 147 21.75 -12.55 -49.60
C TYR A 147 20.41 -13.20 -49.27
N GLU A 148 20.07 -14.34 -49.89
CA GLU A 148 18.82 -15.06 -49.63
C GLU A 148 18.70 -15.48 -48.16
N LYS A 149 19.75 -16.08 -47.59
CA LYS A 149 19.78 -16.48 -46.17
C LYS A 149 19.56 -15.30 -45.23
N HIS A 150 20.12 -14.13 -45.55
CA HIS A 150 19.94 -12.94 -44.73
C HIS A 150 18.55 -12.31 -44.89
N ILE A 151 17.96 -12.33 -46.08
CA ILE A 151 16.58 -11.89 -46.31
C ILE A 151 15.59 -12.77 -45.54
N ASP A 152 15.74 -14.09 -45.58
CA ASP A 152 14.88 -15.00 -44.82
C ASP A 152 14.93 -14.71 -43.32
N LYS A 153 16.14 -14.47 -42.81
CA LYS A 153 16.33 -14.06 -41.42
C LYS A 153 15.62 -12.74 -41.10
N ILE A 154 15.78 -11.75 -41.97
CA ILE A 154 15.16 -10.44 -41.83
C ILE A 154 13.62 -10.57 -41.82
N LEU A 155 13.03 -11.35 -42.75
CA LEU A 155 11.59 -11.61 -42.82
C LEU A 155 11.07 -12.36 -41.59
N PHE A 156 11.83 -13.34 -41.09
CA PHE A 156 11.50 -14.05 -39.86
C PHE A 156 11.46 -13.09 -38.67
N THR A 157 12.51 -12.28 -38.48
CA THR A 157 12.58 -11.30 -37.37
C THR A 157 11.48 -10.24 -37.50
N LYS A 158 11.19 -9.73 -38.71
CA LYS A 158 10.04 -8.83 -38.96
C LYS A 158 8.74 -9.47 -38.50
N SER A 159 8.46 -10.68 -38.94
CA SER A 159 7.23 -11.40 -38.59
C SER A 159 7.12 -11.61 -37.07
N LYS A 160 8.24 -11.96 -36.41
CA LYS A 160 8.28 -12.12 -34.95
C LYS A 160 7.97 -10.79 -34.24
N ILE A 161 8.55 -9.67 -34.67
CA ILE A 161 8.24 -8.34 -34.13
C ILE A 161 6.76 -8.00 -34.32
N GLN A 162 6.20 -8.26 -35.51
CA GLN A 162 4.78 -8.01 -35.79
C GLN A 162 3.84 -8.83 -34.90
N LEU A 163 4.20 -10.07 -34.56
CA LEU A 163 3.44 -10.89 -33.60
C LEU A 163 3.56 -10.39 -32.15
N MET A 164 4.67 -9.74 -31.81
CA MET A 164 4.89 -9.16 -30.47
C MET A 164 4.20 -7.82 -30.26
N LEU A 165 3.83 -7.13 -31.35
CA LEU A 165 3.23 -5.80 -31.33
C LEU A 165 1.74 -5.87 -31.68
N ASN A 166 0.96 -4.93 -31.14
CA ASN A 166 -0.45 -4.79 -31.42
C ASN A 166 -0.69 -3.53 -32.26
N TYR A 167 -1.22 -3.72 -33.47
CA TYR A 167 -1.58 -2.66 -34.44
C TYR A 167 -2.64 -1.67 -33.95
N GLU A 168 -3.44 -2.03 -32.94
CA GLU A 168 -4.46 -1.14 -32.37
C GLU A 168 -3.85 -0.03 -31.51
N LYS A 169 -2.61 -0.21 -31.03
CA LYS A 169 -1.93 0.78 -30.19
C LYS A 169 -1.08 1.69 -31.06
N ILE A 170 -1.36 2.99 -30.99
CA ILE A 170 -0.76 4.02 -31.84
C ILE A 170 0.77 3.93 -31.86
N GLU A 171 1.40 3.78 -30.69
CA GLU A 171 2.87 3.80 -30.57
C GLU A 171 3.51 2.51 -31.09
N GLN A 172 2.79 1.38 -30.97
CA GLN A 172 3.25 0.10 -31.50
C GLN A 172 3.06 0.05 -33.02
N LYS A 173 1.93 0.55 -33.51
CA LYS A 173 1.67 0.70 -34.95
C LYS A 173 2.74 1.56 -35.60
N LYS A 174 3.09 2.70 -35.01
CA LYS A 174 4.12 3.59 -35.56
C LYS A 174 5.47 2.87 -35.76
N LEU A 175 5.88 2.06 -34.79
CA LEU A 175 7.09 1.24 -34.91
C LEU A 175 6.98 0.20 -36.05
N ILE A 176 5.82 -0.45 -36.18
CA ILE A 176 5.59 -1.39 -37.28
C ILE A 176 5.64 -0.68 -38.63
N ASP A 177 4.95 0.46 -38.77
CA ASP A 177 4.93 1.25 -40.00
C ASP A 177 6.35 1.69 -40.39
N SER A 178 7.18 2.12 -39.42
CA SER A 178 8.61 2.42 -39.66
C SER A 178 9.42 1.20 -40.13
N ILE A 179 9.10 0.00 -39.64
CA ILE A 179 9.74 -1.25 -40.10
C ILE A 179 9.26 -1.59 -41.51
N GLU A 180 7.95 -1.53 -41.79
CA GLU A 180 7.38 -1.76 -43.12
C GLU A 180 8.01 -0.83 -44.16
N ASN A 181 8.11 0.46 -43.86
CA ASN A 181 8.75 1.45 -44.74
C ASN A 181 10.20 1.07 -45.11
N LEU A 182 10.98 0.53 -44.17
CA LEU A 182 12.33 0.04 -44.45
C LEU A 182 12.32 -1.11 -45.46
N PHE A 183 11.38 -2.04 -45.31
CA PHE A 183 11.24 -3.18 -46.21
C PHE A 183 10.72 -2.80 -47.57
N ASP A 184 9.71 -1.94 -47.64
CA ASP A 184 9.15 -1.47 -48.91
C ASP A 184 10.23 -0.77 -49.73
N LYS A 185 11.01 0.11 -49.10
CA LYS A 185 12.16 0.76 -49.74
C LYS A 185 13.23 -0.24 -50.20
N HIS A 186 13.46 -1.30 -49.42
CA HIS A 186 14.38 -2.38 -49.79
C HIS A 186 13.92 -3.13 -51.06
N ILE A 187 12.62 -3.42 -51.15
CA ILE A 187 12.01 -4.10 -52.30
C ILE A 187 12.00 -3.20 -53.53
N GLU A 188 11.58 -1.94 -53.38
CA GLU A 188 11.52 -0.96 -54.47
C GLU A 188 12.88 -0.68 -55.11
N SER A 189 13.95 -0.72 -54.29
CA SER A 189 15.31 -0.42 -54.74
C SER A 189 16.06 -1.65 -55.26
N ASP A 190 15.37 -2.78 -55.50
CA ASP A 190 15.96 -4.08 -55.86
C ASP A 190 17.13 -4.50 -54.95
N GLY A 191 16.99 -4.21 -53.64
CA GLY A 191 18.00 -4.50 -52.63
C GLY A 191 19.10 -3.46 -52.47
N LYS A 192 19.14 -2.40 -53.29
CA LYS A 192 20.15 -1.33 -53.25
C LYS A 192 19.56 -0.02 -52.72
N ILE A 193 19.35 0.02 -51.40
CA ILE A 193 18.98 1.27 -50.73
C ILE A 193 20.22 2.17 -50.67
N ASP A 194 20.03 3.47 -50.95
CA ASP A 194 21.06 4.47 -50.71
C ASP A 194 21.44 4.52 -49.22
N ASP A 195 22.73 4.74 -48.91
CA ASP A 195 23.21 4.69 -47.54
C ASP A 195 22.57 5.77 -46.65
N ASP A 196 22.26 6.95 -47.19
CA ASP A 196 21.63 8.04 -46.46
C ASP A 196 20.15 7.71 -46.19
N ASP A 197 19.42 7.22 -47.20
CA ASP A 197 18.03 6.75 -47.05
C ASP A 197 17.94 5.62 -45.99
N PHE A 198 18.87 4.67 -46.02
CA PHE A 198 18.92 3.57 -45.05
C PHE A 198 19.20 4.09 -43.63
N ALA A 199 20.14 5.03 -43.48
CA ALA A 199 20.46 5.63 -42.19
C ALA A 199 19.26 6.37 -41.59
N GLU A 200 18.49 7.09 -42.42
CA GLU A 200 17.27 7.78 -41.99
C GLU A 200 16.19 6.78 -41.51
N LEU A 201 15.89 5.76 -42.31
CA LEU A 201 14.91 4.73 -41.97
C LEU A 201 15.28 3.98 -40.69
N ARG A 202 16.56 3.63 -40.54
CA ARG A 202 17.10 3.04 -39.31
C ARG A 202 16.93 3.97 -38.11
N SER A 203 17.21 5.26 -38.28
CA SER A 203 17.03 6.26 -37.22
C SER A 203 15.57 6.38 -36.80
N SER A 204 14.63 6.34 -37.76
CA SER A 204 13.20 6.35 -37.49
C SER A 204 12.77 5.16 -36.63
N ILE A 205 13.18 3.93 -36.99
CA ILE A 205 12.89 2.72 -36.21
C ILE A 205 13.44 2.84 -34.78
N ILE A 206 14.68 3.31 -34.61
CA ILE A 206 15.29 3.49 -33.28
C ILE A 206 14.53 4.54 -32.46
N SER A 207 14.13 5.64 -33.09
CA SER A 207 13.37 6.72 -32.45
C SER A 207 12.02 6.21 -31.94
N ASP A 208 11.26 5.53 -32.80
CA ASP A 208 9.94 4.99 -32.45
C ASP A 208 10.04 3.89 -31.37
N ALA A 209 11.06 3.02 -31.46
CA ALA A 209 11.32 2.02 -30.43
C ALA A 209 11.63 2.66 -29.06
N ARG A 210 12.44 3.73 -29.03
CA ARG A 210 12.75 4.45 -27.78
C ARG A 210 11.52 5.08 -27.16
N VAL A 211 10.66 5.70 -27.95
CA VAL A 211 9.39 6.27 -27.48
C VAL A 211 8.51 5.18 -26.88
N LEU A 212 8.36 4.05 -27.59
CA LEU A 212 7.59 2.90 -27.10
C LEU A 212 8.15 2.36 -25.77
N PHE A 213 9.47 2.18 -25.68
CA PHE A 213 10.11 1.69 -24.46
C PHE A 213 9.96 2.64 -23.29
N ASP A 214 10.10 3.95 -23.49
CA ASP A 214 9.93 4.95 -22.43
C ASP A 214 8.50 4.93 -21.85
N ILE A 215 7.47 4.82 -22.71
CA ILE A 215 6.08 4.71 -22.28
C ILE A 215 5.88 3.46 -21.41
N HIS A 216 6.40 2.31 -21.85
CA HIS A 216 6.24 1.07 -21.09
C HIS A 216 7.09 1.05 -19.81
N TRP A 217 8.24 1.72 -19.80
CA TRP A 217 9.07 1.90 -18.61
C TRP A 217 8.41 2.79 -17.56
N LYS A 218 7.77 3.89 -17.98
CA LYS A 218 6.94 4.72 -17.10
C LYS A 218 5.79 3.93 -16.48
N LYS A 219 5.13 3.07 -17.26
CA LYS A 219 4.08 2.16 -16.75
C LYS A 219 4.61 1.16 -15.72
N ILE A 220 5.86 0.72 -15.83
CA ILE A 220 6.50 -0.14 -14.80
C ILE A 220 6.75 0.67 -13.53
N LYS A 221 7.36 1.86 -13.65
CA LYS A 221 7.66 2.73 -12.51
C LYS A 221 6.42 3.12 -11.71
N ASN A 222 5.29 3.34 -12.37
CA ASN A 222 4.04 3.72 -11.70
C ASN A 222 3.33 2.55 -10.99
N LEU A 223 3.78 1.31 -11.20
CA LEU A 223 3.24 0.11 -10.54
C LEU A 223 4.06 -0.32 -9.31
N GLN A 224 5.25 0.28 -9.13
CA GLN A 224 6.13 0.10 -7.97
C GLN A 224 5.84 1.18 -6.94
#